data_AF-A0A434GCQ5-F1
#
_entry.id   AF-A0A434GCQ5-F1
#
_cell.length_a   1.000
_cell.length_b   1.000
_cell.length_c   1.000
_cell.angle_alpha   90.00
_cell.angle_beta   90.00
_cell.angle_gamma   90.00
#
_symmetry.space_group_name_H-M   'P 1'
#
loop_
_entity.id
_entity.type
_entity.pdbx_description
1 polymer ?
#
loop_
_entity_poly.entity_id
_entity_poly.type
_entity_poly.pdbx_seq_one_letter_code
_entity_poly.pdbx_strand_id
1 'polypeptide(L)'
;MDSNEVNKLLGGFLGTCFIVFSIGLVSDGLFASPAPEKPGFAIEAQEPTEGGPAAPAAEAKPIADLLAGANAEAGAAIFKKCQACHSGEKGGPNKVGPDLWDIVDRPVAEHAGFAYSAGMKDFSKGGQEHWTYDNLNHFITSPKKFVKGTAMGFAGLPKDEDRANVIAYLRTLSDNPKPLPQPGAAADASKPADAAKPADGAAKPAEGAAPAKPAAPAQ
;
A
#
# COMPACT_ATOMS: atom_id res chain seq x y z
N MET A 1 33.94 -54.60 18.71
CA MET A 1 32.91 -54.89 17.69
C MET A 1 33.53 -55.82 16.68
N ASP A 2 32.93 -57.00 16.49
CA ASP A 2 33.47 -58.00 15.58
C ASP A 2 33.32 -57.54 14.12
N SER A 3 34.31 -57.84 13.28
CA SER A 3 34.36 -57.42 11.86
C SER A 3 33.08 -57.76 11.09
N ASN A 4 32.43 -58.88 11.44
CA ASN A 4 31.17 -59.30 10.84
C ASN A 4 29.97 -58.41 11.23
N GLU A 5 29.95 -57.84 12.43
CA GLU A 5 28.91 -56.88 12.82
C GLU A 5 29.14 -55.51 12.18
N VAL A 6 30.40 -55.08 12.09
CA VAL A 6 30.77 -53.84 11.38
C VAL A 6 30.43 -53.94 9.90
N ASN A 7 30.70 -55.08 9.25
CA ASN A 7 30.36 -55.29 7.83
C ASN A 7 28.84 -55.34 7.59
N LYS A 8 28.07 -55.91 8.53
CA LYS A 8 26.59 -55.91 8.48
C LYS A 8 26.02 -54.51 8.64
N LEU A 9 26.54 -53.72 9.59
CA LEU A 9 26.11 -52.34 9.81
C LEU A 9 26.48 -51.45 8.62
N LEU A 10 27.69 -51.59 8.09
CA LEU A 10 28.15 -50.85 6.92
C LEU A 10 27.35 -51.23 5.67
N GLY A 11 27.08 -52.52 5.46
CA GLY A 11 26.25 -53.01 4.36
C GLY A 11 24.80 -52.55 4.45
N GLY A 12 24.21 -52.56 5.66
CA GLY A 12 22.86 -52.03 5.89
C GLY A 12 22.76 -50.52 5.65
N PHE A 13 23.78 -49.77 6.08
CA PHE A 13 23.86 -48.34 5.83
C PHE A 13 24.03 -48.01 4.34
N LEU A 14 24.98 -48.66 3.65
CA LEU A 14 25.18 -48.47 2.21
C LEU A 14 23.94 -48.87 1.40
N GLY A 15 23.29 -49.98 1.74
CA GLY A 15 22.07 -50.42 1.08
C GLY A 15 20.93 -49.42 1.25
N THR A 16 20.77 -48.86 2.45
CA THR A 16 19.76 -47.82 2.70
C THR A 16 20.07 -46.55 1.90
N CYS A 17 21.32 -46.09 1.90
CA CYS A 17 21.75 -44.93 1.11
C CYS A 17 21.52 -45.15 -0.39
N PHE A 18 21.84 -46.34 -0.90
CA PHE A 18 21.64 -46.68 -2.32
C PHE A 18 20.17 -46.67 -2.71
N ILE A 19 19.28 -47.19 -1.85
CA ILE A 19 17.83 -47.18 -2.09
C ILE A 19 17.29 -45.74 -2.09
N VAL A 20 17.66 -44.94 -1.09
CA VAL A 20 17.21 -43.53 -1.00
C VAL A 20 17.70 -42.72 -2.20
N PHE A 21 18.97 -42.90 -2.59
CA PHE A 21 19.53 -42.22 -3.76
C PHE A 21 18.87 -42.66 -5.06
N SER A 22 18.59 -43.97 -5.22
CA SER A 22 17.92 -44.49 -6.41
C SER A 22 16.49 -43.96 -6.54
N ILE A 23 15.73 -43.87 -5.44
CA ILE A 23 14.39 -43.29 -5.43
C ILE A 23 14.44 -41.81 -5.80
N GLY A 24 15.43 -41.07 -5.29
CA GLY A 24 15.67 -39.67 -5.66
C GLY A 24 15.94 -39.50 -7.16
N LEU A 25 16.85 -40.29 -7.73
CA LEU A 25 17.19 -40.25 -9.16
C LEU A 25 15.99 -40.58 -10.06
N VAL A 26 15.20 -41.59 -9.69
CA VAL A 26 13.98 -41.96 -10.43
C VAL A 26 12.91 -40.88 -10.29
N SER A 27 12.80 -40.25 -9.12
CA SER A 27 11.86 -39.14 -8.91
C SER A 27 12.25 -37.92 -9.72
N ASP A 28 13.52 -37.53 -9.75
CA ASP A 28 14.00 -36.43 -10.59
C ASP A 28 13.79 -36.75 -12.07
N GLY A 29 14.00 -38.00 -12.50
CA GLY A 29 13.74 -38.40 -13.88
C GLY A 29 12.26 -38.39 -14.27
N LEU A 30 11.36 -38.80 -13.37
CA LEU A 30 9.91 -38.82 -13.62
C LEU A 30 9.26 -37.44 -13.48
N PHE A 31 9.75 -36.60 -12.57
CA PHE A 31 9.20 -35.29 -12.26
C PHE A 31 10.03 -34.13 -12.84
N ALA A 32 11.01 -34.42 -13.69
CA ALA A 32 11.71 -33.43 -14.49
C ALA A 32 10.71 -32.63 -15.31
N SER A 33 10.36 -31.45 -14.82
CA SER A 33 9.61 -30.46 -15.57
C SER A 33 10.63 -29.68 -16.39
N PRO A 34 10.75 -29.92 -17.72
CA PRO A 34 11.68 -29.16 -18.53
C PRO A 34 11.29 -27.69 -18.46
N ALA A 35 12.24 -26.86 -18.06
CA ALA A 35 12.05 -25.41 -18.14
C ALA A 35 11.73 -25.07 -19.60
N PRO A 36 10.64 -24.32 -19.88
CA PRO A 36 10.25 -24.00 -21.25
C PRO A 36 11.36 -23.21 -21.94
N GLU A 37 11.80 -23.66 -23.11
CA GLU A 37 12.88 -23.02 -23.89
C GLU A 37 12.59 -21.57 -24.32
N LYS A 38 11.34 -21.10 -24.17
CA LYS A 38 10.98 -19.70 -24.34
C LYS A 38 10.15 -19.23 -23.13
N PRO A 39 10.71 -18.37 -22.27
CA PRO A 39 9.96 -17.70 -21.22
C PRO A 39 8.85 -16.87 -21.90
N GLY A 40 7.59 -17.10 -21.52
CA GLY A 40 6.44 -16.37 -22.07
C GLY A 40 6.48 -14.86 -21.84
N PHE A 41 7.38 -14.36 -20.98
CA PHE A 41 7.75 -12.97 -20.84
C PHE A 41 9.19 -12.88 -20.31
N ALA A 42 10.08 -12.21 -21.04
CA ALA A 42 11.40 -11.83 -20.55
C ALA A 42 11.24 -10.66 -19.57
N ILE A 43 11.38 -10.92 -18.28
CA ILE A 43 11.78 -9.91 -17.30
C ILE A 43 13.14 -10.36 -16.79
N GLU A 44 14.20 -9.68 -17.23
CA GLU A 44 15.50 -9.77 -16.58
C GLU A 44 15.34 -9.22 -15.15
N ALA A 45 15.27 -10.13 -14.18
CA ALA A 45 15.51 -9.83 -12.79
C ALA A 45 16.81 -10.55 -12.40
N GLN A 46 17.85 -9.76 -12.16
CA GLN A 46 19.04 -10.21 -11.45
C GLN A 46 18.61 -10.79 -10.10
N GLU A 47 19.07 -12.00 -9.79
CA GLU A 47 18.92 -12.58 -8.47
C GLU A 47 19.55 -11.64 -7.42
N PRO A 48 18.87 -11.33 -6.31
CA PRO A 48 19.50 -10.57 -5.25
C PRO A 48 20.52 -11.48 -4.57
N THR A 49 21.79 -11.26 -4.91
CA THR A 49 22.93 -11.65 -4.10
C THR A 49 22.70 -11.16 -2.66
N GLU A 50 22.71 -12.11 -1.73
CA GLU A 50 22.76 -11.83 -0.30
C GLU A 50 23.99 -10.97 0.01
N GLY A 51 23.76 -9.79 0.58
CA GLY A 51 24.82 -8.98 1.17
C GLY A 51 25.55 -8.05 0.19
N GLY A 52 24.84 -7.08 -0.38
CA GLY A 52 25.42 -5.90 -1.01
C GLY A 52 24.61 -4.65 -0.66
N PRO A 53 25.24 -3.46 -0.49
CA PRO A 53 24.54 -2.26 -0.04
C PRO A 53 23.38 -1.95 -1.00
N ALA A 54 22.23 -1.60 -0.40
CA ALA A 54 20.98 -1.35 -1.08
C ALA A 54 21.21 -0.57 -2.39
N ALA A 55 20.99 -1.26 -3.52
CA ALA A 55 20.94 -0.62 -4.81
C ALA A 55 19.82 0.44 -4.78
N PRO A 56 20.07 1.67 -5.26
CA PRO A 56 19.05 2.70 -5.31
C PRO A 56 17.86 2.18 -6.11
N ALA A 57 16.66 2.38 -5.57
CA ALA A 57 15.42 2.06 -6.24
C ALA A 57 15.48 2.60 -7.68
N ALA A 58 15.32 1.72 -8.66
CA ALA A 58 15.14 2.12 -10.05
C ALA A 58 14.08 3.23 -10.08
N GLU A 59 14.44 4.38 -10.64
CA GLU A 59 13.60 5.58 -10.67
C GLU A 59 12.25 5.22 -11.29
N ALA A 60 11.24 5.07 -10.42
CA ALA A 60 9.87 4.89 -10.84
C ALA A 60 9.45 6.17 -11.55
N LYS A 61 8.92 6.03 -12.78
CA LYS A 61 8.32 7.17 -13.48
C LYS A 61 7.29 7.81 -12.55
N PRO A 62 7.28 9.15 -12.41
CA PRO A 62 6.28 9.84 -11.61
C PRO A 62 4.87 9.36 -12.00
N ILE A 63 4.03 9.04 -11.01
CA ILE A 63 2.66 8.57 -11.29
C ILE A 63 1.87 9.59 -12.12
N ALA A 64 2.23 10.87 -12.03
CA ALA A 64 1.69 11.94 -12.84
C ALA A 64 1.84 11.70 -14.35
N ASP A 65 2.98 11.18 -14.79
CA ASP A 65 3.24 10.91 -16.20
C ASP A 65 2.44 9.69 -16.68
N LEU A 66 2.28 8.69 -15.82
CA LEU A 66 1.52 7.48 -16.11
C LEU A 66 -0.01 7.73 -16.13
N LEU A 67 -0.49 8.63 -15.28
CA LEU A 67 -1.91 8.98 -15.20
C LEU A 67 -2.43 9.68 -16.46
N ALA A 68 -1.57 10.37 -17.22
CA ALA A 68 -1.95 11.00 -18.49
C ALA A 68 -2.38 9.98 -19.57
N GLY A 69 -1.86 8.75 -19.51
CA GLY A 69 -2.20 7.65 -20.40
C GLY A 69 -3.10 6.58 -19.77
N ALA A 70 -3.58 6.80 -18.55
CA ALA A 70 -4.32 5.79 -17.80
C ALA A 70 -5.75 5.60 -18.35
N ASN A 71 -6.23 4.36 -18.27
CA ASN A 71 -7.55 3.94 -18.70
C ASN A 71 -8.39 3.52 -17.48
N ALA A 72 -9.48 4.25 -17.22
CA ALA A 72 -10.33 4.02 -16.05
C ALA A 72 -11.16 2.73 -16.17
N GLU A 73 -11.55 2.32 -17.38
CA GLU A 73 -12.28 1.07 -17.62
C GLU A 73 -11.41 -0.16 -17.33
N ALA A 74 -10.14 -0.12 -17.74
CA ALA A 74 -9.14 -1.12 -17.36
C ALA A 74 -8.90 -1.11 -15.84
N GLY A 75 -8.86 0.09 -15.25
CA GLY A 75 -8.81 0.28 -13.80
C GLY A 75 -9.96 -0.39 -13.05
N ALA A 76 -11.19 -0.25 -13.57
CA ALA A 76 -12.38 -0.90 -13.01
C ALA A 76 -12.27 -2.43 -13.03
N ALA A 77 -11.69 -3.00 -14.08
CA ALA A 77 -11.46 -4.45 -14.16
C ALA A 77 -10.45 -4.92 -13.10
N ILE A 78 -9.40 -4.14 -12.84
CA ILE A 78 -8.41 -4.45 -11.80
C ILE A 78 -8.99 -4.24 -10.40
N PHE A 79 -9.84 -3.22 -10.21
CA PHE A 79 -10.51 -2.92 -8.95
C PHE A 79 -11.37 -4.08 -8.42
N LYS A 80 -11.78 -5.03 -9.28
CA LYS A 80 -12.41 -6.28 -8.86
C LYS A 80 -11.59 -7.05 -7.82
N LYS A 81 -10.26 -6.93 -7.84
CA LYS A 81 -9.35 -7.48 -6.81
C LYS A 81 -9.54 -6.83 -5.44
N CYS A 82 -9.99 -5.58 -5.41
CA CYS A 82 -10.24 -4.78 -4.20
C CYS A 82 -11.66 -4.99 -3.65
N GLN A 83 -12.64 -5.29 -4.51
CA GLN A 83 -14.07 -5.39 -4.17
C GLN A 83 -14.41 -6.48 -3.12
N ALA A 84 -13.56 -7.50 -3.00
CA ALA A 84 -13.70 -8.52 -1.94
C ALA A 84 -13.59 -7.91 -0.54
N CYS A 85 -12.72 -6.90 -0.38
CA CYS A 85 -12.45 -6.27 0.91
C CYS A 85 -13.03 -4.87 1.02
N HIS A 86 -13.32 -4.19 -0.09
CA HIS A 86 -13.75 -2.80 -0.09
C HIS A 86 -15.08 -2.61 -0.83
N SER A 87 -15.80 -1.57 -0.45
CA SER A 87 -16.87 -0.97 -1.24
C SER A 87 -16.29 0.20 -2.05
N GLY A 88 -16.89 0.47 -3.21
CA GLY A 88 -16.62 1.65 -4.03
C GLY A 88 -17.90 2.43 -4.33
N GLU A 89 -18.95 2.18 -3.56
CA GLU A 89 -20.26 2.84 -3.70
C GLU A 89 -20.33 4.01 -2.72
N LYS A 90 -21.00 5.10 -3.13
CA LYS A 90 -21.17 6.27 -2.29
C LYS A 90 -21.91 5.91 -0.99
N GLY A 91 -21.21 6.03 0.14
CA GLY A 91 -21.77 5.66 1.45
C GLY A 91 -21.97 4.16 1.63
N GLY A 92 -21.23 3.34 0.86
CA GLY A 92 -21.28 1.90 0.96
C GLY A 92 -20.72 1.37 2.29
N PRO A 93 -20.94 0.08 2.59
CA PRO A 93 -20.55 -0.50 3.87
C PRO A 93 -19.04 -0.68 4.00
N ASN A 94 -18.55 -0.51 5.23
CA ASN A 94 -17.24 -1.03 5.63
C ASN A 94 -17.30 -2.57 5.62
N LYS A 95 -16.36 -3.20 4.92
CA LYS A 95 -16.22 -4.67 4.87
C LYS A 95 -14.98 -5.07 5.67
N VAL A 96 -14.10 -5.89 5.08
CA VAL A 96 -12.77 -6.19 5.64
C VAL A 96 -11.88 -4.94 5.65
N GLY A 97 -12.06 -4.06 4.66
CA GLY A 97 -11.47 -2.73 4.59
C GLY A 97 -12.55 -1.63 4.56
N PRO A 98 -12.14 -0.36 4.71
CA PRO A 98 -13.05 0.78 4.67
C PRO A 98 -13.61 1.00 3.26
N ASP A 99 -14.70 1.74 3.16
CA ASP A 99 -15.20 2.19 1.85
C ASP A 99 -14.19 3.13 1.14
N LEU A 100 -14.08 2.95 -0.18
CA LEU A 100 -13.11 3.65 -1.04
C LEU A 100 -13.74 4.79 -1.85
N TRP A 101 -15.01 5.13 -1.62
CA TRP A 101 -15.58 6.35 -2.19
C TRP A 101 -14.82 7.58 -1.68
N ASP A 102 -14.49 8.48 -2.60
CA ASP A 102 -13.75 9.71 -2.36
C ASP A 102 -12.42 9.47 -1.62
N ILE A 103 -11.68 8.43 -2.00
CA ILE A 103 -10.39 8.09 -1.37
C ILE A 103 -9.26 9.04 -1.79
N VAL A 104 -9.29 9.57 -3.00
CA VAL A 104 -8.20 10.41 -3.53
C VAL A 104 -8.14 11.71 -2.74
N ASP A 105 -6.97 11.99 -2.16
CA ASP A 105 -6.70 13.13 -1.27
C ASP A 105 -7.46 13.11 0.06
N ARG A 106 -8.05 11.96 0.43
CA ARG A 106 -8.67 11.78 1.76
C ARG A 106 -7.59 11.63 2.83
N PRO A 107 -7.75 12.22 4.03
CA PRO A 107 -6.88 11.94 5.16
C PRO A 107 -6.77 10.45 5.46
N VAL A 108 -5.55 9.98 5.72
CA VAL A 108 -5.29 8.56 5.97
C VAL A 108 -5.84 8.17 7.33
N ALA A 109 -6.44 6.98 7.41
CA ALA A 109 -7.01 6.40 8.63
C ALA A 109 -8.22 7.15 9.25
N GLU A 110 -8.92 7.98 8.47
CA GLU A 110 -10.02 8.83 8.96
C GLU A 110 -11.43 8.39 8.52
N HIS A 111 -11.60 7.24 7.83
CA HIS A 111 -12.94 6.80 7.44
C HIS A 111 -13.75 6.37 8.68
N ALA A 112 -14.91 7.01 8.86
CA ALA A 112 -15.76 6.80 10.02
C ALA A 112 -16.24 5.34 10.13
N GLY A 113 -16.30 4.83 11.36
CA GLY A 113 -16.82 3.49 11.64
C GLY A 113 -15.92 2.34 11.18
N PHE A 114 -14.66 2.59 10.80
CA PHE A 114 -13.69 1.55 10.49
C PHE A 114 -12.56 1.49 11.54
N ALA A 115 -12.19 0.28 11.96
CA ALA A 115 -11.10 0.06 12.91
C ALA A 115 -9.77 -0.13 12.17
N TYR A 116 -8.95 0.93 12.11
CA TYR A 116 -7.63 0.89 11.49
C TYR A 116 -6.58 0.18 12.34
N SER A 117 -5.60 -0.47 11.68
CA SER A 117 -4.43 -1.04 12.35
C SER A 117 -3.52 0.05 12.92
N ALA A 118 -2.71 -0.32 13.93
CA ALA A 118 -1.74 0.60 14.54
C ALA A 118 -0.82 1.23 13.48
N GLY A 119 -0.25 0.41 12.59
CA GLY A 119 0.64 0.91 11.53
C GLY A 119 0.00 1.93 10.59
N MET A 120 -1.30 1.79 10.29
CA MET A 120 -2.00 2.76 9.44
C MET A 120 -2.29 4.07 10.18
N LYS A 121 -2.60 4.00 11.48
CA LYS A 121 -2.78 5.18 12.33
C LYS A 121 -1.47 5.94 12.53
N ASP A 122 -0.36 5.23 12.69
CA ASP A 122 0.97 5.84 12.82
C ASP A 122 1.38 6.53 11.52
N PHE A 123 1.14 5.89 10.36
CA PHE A 123 1.41 6.47 9.05
C PHE A 123 0.58 7.73 8.77
N SER A 124 -0.66 7.78 9.27
CA SER A 124 -1.53 8.96 9.18
C SER A 124 -0.95 10.22 9.84
N LYS A 125 -0.02 10.08 10.81
CA LYS A 125 0.54 11.20 11.59
C LYS A 125 -0.55 12.09 12.21
N GLY A 126 -1.64 11.48 12.66
CA GLY A 126 -2.79 12.20 13.23
C GLY A 126 -3.59 12.99 12.18
N GLY A 127 -3.77 12.43 10.98
CA GLY A 127 -4.56 13.02 9.90
C GLY A 127 -3.81 14.01 9.02
N GLN A 128 -2.49 14.16 9.20
CA GLN A 128 -1.67 15.04 8.37
C GLN A 128 -1.34 14.41 7.02
N GLU A 129 -1.24 13.08 6.98
CA GLU A 129 -0.96 12.35 5.75
C GLU A 129 -2.25 12.12 4.96
N HIS A 130 -2.19 12.31 3.64
CA HIS A 130 -3.34 12.21 2.74
C HIS A 130 -3.09 11.12 1.69
N TRP A 131 -4.16 10.52 1.18
CA TRP A 131 -4.11 9.59 0.05
C TRP A 131 -3.89 10.32 -1.28
N THR A 132 -2.77 11.02 -1.39
CA THR A 132 -2.29 11.62 -2.65
C THR A 132 -2.09 10.53 -3.72
N TYR A 133 -2.00 10.95 -4.99
CA TYR A 133 -1.74 10.01 -6.08
C TYR A 133 -0.45 9.21 -5.86
N ASP A 134 0.59 9.84 -5.34
CA ASP A 134 1.86 9.18 -5.02
C ASP A 134 1.74 8.21 -3.84
N ASN A 135 1.08 8.62 -2.76
CA ASN A 135 0.88 7.75 -1.60
C ASN A 135 0.02 6.53 -1.96
N LEU A 136 -1.03 6.71 -2.78
CA LEU A 136 -1.83 5.62 -3.29
C LEU A 136 -0.99 4.68 -4.16
N ASN A 137 -0.20 5.22 -5.07
CA ASN A 137 0.71 4.46 -5.93
C ASN A 137 1.70 3.61 -5.12
N HIS A 138 2.40 4.21 -4.16
CA HIS A 138 3.34 3.49 -3.31
C HIS A 138 2.65 2.43 -2.44
N PHE A 139 1.49 2.77 -1.87
CA PHE A 139 0.75 1.84 -1.03
C PHE A 139 0.25 0.62 -1.80
N ILE A 140 -0.39 0.81 -2.97
CA ILE A 140 -0.90 -0.33 -3.75
C ILE A 140 0.21 -1.11 -4.46
N THR A 141 1.43 -0.55 -4.61
CA THR A 141 2.60 -1.30 -5.08
C THR A 141 2.94 -2.42 -4.11
N SER A 142 3.02 -2.12 -2.81
CA SER A 142 3.25 -3.12 -1.77
C SER A 142 2.82 -2.59 -0.39
N PRO A 143 1.57 -2.87 0.04
CA PRO A 143 1.01 -2.26 1.25
C PRO A 143 1.85 -2.49 2.50
N LYS A 144 2.31 -3.73 2.70
CA LYS A 144 3.12 -4.12 3.87
C LYS A 144 4.52 -3.52 3.89
N LYS A 145 5.08 -3.21 2.72
CA LYS A 145 6.40 -2.55 2.62
C LYS A 145 6.28 -1.05 2.85
N PHE A 146 5.22 -0.42 2.32
CA PHE A 146 5.00 1.01 2.46
C PHE A 146 4.50 1.40 3.87
N VAL A 147 3.50 0.69 4.40
CA VAL A 147 2.96 0.91 5.74
C VAL A 147 3.22 -0.33 6.60
N LYS A 148 4.28 -0.27 7.41
CA LYS A 148 4.63 -1.35 8.33
C LYS A 148 3.49 -1.56 9.34
N GLY A 149 3.04 -2.80 9.51
CA GLY A 149 1.93 -3.12 10.41
C GLY A 149 0.53 -2.77 9.86
N THR A 150 0.40 -2.54 8.55
CA THR A 150 -0.93 -2.48 7.91
C THR A 150 -1.66 -3.83 8.04
N ALA A 151 -2.96 -3.78 8.33
CA ALA A 151 -3.83 -4.97 8.32
C ALA A 151 -4.20 -5.41 6.90
N MET A 152 -3.87 -4.62 5.87
CA MET A 152 -4.16 -4.96 4.47
C MET A 152 -3.28 -6.12 3.98
N GLY A 153 -3.88 -7.31 3.89
CA GLY A 153 -3.23 -8.55 3.42
C GLY A 153 -3.04 -8.67 1.90
N PHE A 154 -2.94 -7.56 1.17
CA PHE A 154 -2.82 -7.57 -0.28
C PHE A 154 -1.35 -7.64 -0.73
N ALA A 155 -1.07 -8.45 -1.75
CA ALA A 155 0.29 -8.65 -2.27
C ALA A 155 0.87 -7.39 -2.96
N GLY A 156 0.00 -6.58 -3.56
CA GLY A 156 0.37 -5.40 -4.32
C GLY A 156 0.12 -5.54 -5.83
N LEU A 157 0.28 -4.42 -6.54
CA LEU A 157 0.21 -4.31 -8.00
C LEU A 157 1.60 -3.91 -8.54
N PRO A 158 2.42 -4.88 -8.99
CA PRO A 158 3.80 -4.59 -9.39
C PRO A 158 3.91 -3.81 -10.71
N LYS A 159 2.88 -3.88 -11.58
CA LYS A 159 2.88 -3.20 -12.87
C LYS A 159 2.45 -1.74 -12.73
N ASP A 160 3.26 -0.84 -13.26
CA ASP A 160 3.06 0.61 -13.15
C ASP A 160 1.77 1.06 -13.85
N GLU A 161 1.48 0.50 -15.03
CA GLU A 161 0.27 0.79 -15.80
C GLU A 161 -0.99 0.31 -15.06
N ASP A 162 -0.95 -0.86 -14.43
CA ASP A 162 -2.08 -1.37 -13.64
C ASP A 162 -2.40 -0.43 -12.47
N ARG A 163 -1.36 0.09 -11.80
CA ARG A 163 -1.53 1.05 -10.71
C ARG A 163 -2.12 2.37 -11.19
N ALA A 164 -1.57 2.92 -12.28
CA ALA A 164 -2.10 4.15 -12.87
C ALA A 164 -3.57 4.00 -13.29
N ASN A 165 -3.93 2.89 -13.92
CA ASN A 165 -5.30 2.58 -14.32
C ASN A 165 -6.24 2.48 -13.11
N VAL A 166 -5.86 1.76 -12.06
CA VAL A 166 -6.67 1.65 -10.84
C VAL A 166 -6.84 3.01 -10.16
N ILE A 167 -5.78 3.80 -10.06
CA ILE A 167 -5.84 5.13 -9.45
C ILE A 167 -6.73 6.07 -10.27
N ALA A 168 -6.66 5.99 -11.61
CA ALA A 168 -7.57 6.72 -12.49
C ALA A 168 -9.03 6.31 -12.28
N TYR A 169 -9.30 5.03 -12.04
CA TYR A 169 -10.64 4.56 -11.67
C TYR A 169 -11.06 5.01 -10.26
N LEU A 170 -10.19 4.92 -9.24
CA LEU A 170 -10.49 5.41 -7.89
C LEU A 170 -10.86 6.91 -7.88
N ARG A 171 -10.24 7.69 -8.77
CA ARG A 171 -10.57 9.10 -8.98
C ARG A 171 -12.00 9.30 -9.50
N THR A 172 -12.56 8.36 -10.27
CA THR A 172 -13.96 8.45 -10.75
C THR A 172 -14.98 8.08 -9.68
N LEU A 173 -14.55 7.41 -8.60
CA LEU A 173 -15.36 7.09 -7.43
C LEU A 173 -15.49 8.30 -6.47
N SER A 174 -15.89 9.45 -6.98
CA SER A 174 -16.07 10.67 -6.20
C SER A 174 -17.10 11.56 -6.88
N ASP A 175 -17.84 12.33 -6.09
CA ASP A 175 -18.69 13.41 -6.62
C ASP A 175 -17.86 14.58 -7.13
N ASN A 176 -16.62 14.73 -6.64
CA ASN A 176 -15.70 15.80 -6.99
C ASN A 176 -14.30 15.24 -7.31
N PRO A 177 -14.13 14.57 -8.47
CA PRO A 177 -12.87 13.98 -8.87
C PRO A 177 -11.72 14.98 -8.81
N LYS A 178 -10.72 14.70 -7.97
CA LYS A 178 -9.56 15.60 -7.79
C LYS A 178 -8.84 15.83 -9.11
N PRO A 179 -8.25 17.01 -9.37
CA PRO A 179 -7.47 17.24 -10.59
C PRO A 179 -6.33 16.23 -10.72
N LEU A 180 -5.97 15.86 -11.95
CA LEU A 180 -4.76 15.07 -12.18
C LEU A 180 -3.53 15.95 -11.92
N PRO A 181 -2.45 15.40 -11.33
CA PRO A 181 -1.20 16.13 -11.16
C PRO A 181 -0.58 16.42 -12.53
N GLN A 182 0.06 17.57 -12.70
CA GLN A 182 0.73 17.90 -13.95
C GLN A 182 1.99 17.03 -14.11
N PRO A 183 2.22 16.43 -15.29
CA PRO A 183 3.47 15.75 -15.63
C PRO A 183 4.68 16.65 -15.33
N GLY A 184 5.65 16.14 -14.56
CA GLY A 184 6.85 16.90 -14.15
C GLY A 184 6.72 17.81 -12.92
N ALA A 185 5.55 17.92 -12.27
CA ALA A 185 5.39 18.73 -11.04
C ALA A 185 5.73 17.98 -9.72
N ALA A 186 5.97 16.67 -9.78
CA ALA A 186 6.11 15.81 -8.60
C ALA A 186 7.45 15.91 -7.83
N ALA A 187 8.30 16.90 -8.13
CA ALA A 187 9.55 17.10 -7.39
C ALA A 187 9.39 17.99 -6.14
N ASP A 188 8.27 18.71 -5.95
CA ASP A 188 8.18 19.75 -4.90
C ASP A 188 7.02 19.59 -3.89
N ALA A 189 6.21 18.53 -3.96
CA ALA A 189 5.10 18.36 -3.01
C ALA A 189 5.51 17.88 -1.60
N SER A 190 6.81 17.73 -1.31
CA SER A 190 7.32 17.40 0.04
C SER A 190 7.62 18.63 0.91
N LYS A 191 7.30 19.85 0.46
CA LYS A 191 7.46 21.05 1.29
C LYS A 191 6.09 21.54 1.79
N PRO A 192 5.86 21.59 3.11
CA PRO A 192 4.67 22.24 3.64
C PRO A 192 4.64 23.68 3.15
N ALA A 193 3.52 24.07 2.55
CA ALA A 193 3.22 25.47 2.27
C ALA A 193 3.35 26.23 3.60
N ASP A 194 4.26 27.18 3.60
CA ASP A 194 4.65 28.01 4.73
C ASP A 194 3.41 28.57 5.43
N ALA A 195 3.35 28.36 6.75
CA ALA A 195 2.29 28.88 7.58
C ALA A 195 2.29 30.41 7.50
N ALA A 196 1.30 30.96 6.79
CA ALA A 196 0.96 32.37 6.88
C ALA A 196 0.49 32.67 8.31
N LYS A 197 1.44 33.14 9.11
CA LYS A 197 1.29 33.73 10.45
C LYS A 197 0.13 34.74 10.47
N PRO A 198 -0.90 34.56 11.33
CA PRO A 198 -1.76 35.67 11.70
C PRO A 198 -0.95 36.63 12.59
N ALA A 199 -0.86 37.88 12.17
CA ALA A 199 -0.32 38.95 12.99
C ALA A 199 -1.26 39.24 14.17
N ASP A 200 -0.67 39.27 15.36
CA ASP A 200 -1.26 39.75 16.60
C ASP A 200 -1.97 41.10 16.45
N GLY A 201 -3.23 41.14 16.84
CA GLY A 201 -4.00 42.35 17.11
C GLY A 201 -4.63 42.22 18.49
N ALA A 202 -3.85 42.49 19.53
CA ALA A 202 -4.29 42.50 20.92
C ALA A 202 -5.40 43.54 21.16
N ALA A 203 -6.57 43.10 21.63
CA ALA A 203 -7.54 43.95 22.31
C ALA A 203 -7.91 43.30 23.65
N LYS A 204 -7.40 43.93 24.71
CA LYS A 204 -7.51 43.60 26.14
C LYS A 204 -8.97 43.62 26.62
N PRO A 205 -9.45 42.67 27.45
CA PRO A 205 -10.66 42.86 28.24
C PRO A 205 -10.31 43.52 29.58
N ALA A 206 -10.96 44.64 29.88
CA ALA A 206 -10.98 45.22 31.22
C ALA A 206 -12.36 44.97 31.83
N GLU A 207 -12.34 44.20 32.92
CA GLU A 207 -13.45 44.00 33.85
C GLU A 207 -13.77 45.29 34.62
N GLY A 208 -15.06 45.58 34.85
CA GLY A 208 -15.48 46.34 36.02
C GLY A 208 -16.67 47.30 35.87
N ALA A 209 -17.67 47.06 36.74
CA ALA A 209 -18.63 48.01 37.33
C ALA A 209 -20.02 48.21 36.66
N ALA A 210 -21.02 47.50 37.21
CA ALA A 210 -22.36 48.05 37.50
C ALA A 210 -22.25 49.05 38.69
N PRO A 211 -23.20 49.99 38.98
CA PRO A 211 -24.65 49.73 39.06
C PRO A 211 -25.65 50.91 38.75
N ALA A 212 -26.94 50.56 38.89
CA ALA A 212 -28.10 51.37 39.35
C ALA A 212 -29.01 52.15 38.35
N LYS A 213 -30.20 51.56 38.11
CA LYS A 213 -31.63 52.02 38.20
C LYS A 213 -31.95 53.54 38.40
N PRO A 214 -33.21 54.05 38.24
CA PRO A 214 -34.49 53.39 37.90
C PRO A 214 -35.48 54.19 36.99
N ALA A 215 -36.54 53.53 36.51
CA ALA A 215 -37.93 54.05 36.52
C ALA A 215 -38.94 52.96 36.09
N ALA A 216 -40.03 52.85 36.85
CA ALA A 216 -41.19 51.95 36.67
C ALA A 216 -42.40 52.78 36.14
N PRO A 217 -43.69 52.37 36.25
CA PRO A 217 -44.32 51.04 36.33
C PRO A 217 -45.58 50.88 35.40
N ALA A 218 -46.18 49.67 35.40
CA ALA A 218 -47.63 49.31 35.32
C ALA A 218 -47.77 47.99 34.51
N GLN A 219 -48.39 46.89 34.98
CA GLN A 219 -49.36 46.63 36.07
C GLN A 219 -48.99 45.37 36.84
#